data_AF-A0AAV7IRW0-F1
#
_entry.id   AF-A0AAV7IRW0-F1
#
_cell.length_a   1.000
_cell.length_b   1.000
_cell.length_c   1.000
_cell.angle_alpha   90.00
_cell.angle_beta   90.00
_cell.angle_gamma   90.00
#
_symmetry.space_group_name_H-M   'P 1'
#
loop_
_entity.id
_entity.type
_entity.pdbx_description
1 polymer ?
#
loop_
_entity_poly.entity_id
_entity_poly.type
_entity_poly.pdbx_seq_one_letter_code
_entity_poly.pdbx_strand_id
1 'polypeptide(L)'
;MVKQALTCPPLPISISVIIQARKFIFGENFTNEKFLTLLQNIWNDRSALTELKGPVRVVHQFVKMPGQMAEFFNYTTNQLETVTACYPAMGYSFAAGTTDGPGSFSFAQGTTTSNPMWNAVRNFVAAPTDEDIKCHGAKPILLATGRMWLPYQWQPQTVSTHLAMIGDLVIAGVPGEFTTMSGRRMRETIASTAQEITKAQPTVVIAGLCNTYSDYVATPEEYEIQRYEGASTIFGPHTLTVYLQQYKKLITAAVHKKKVDPGPFPRDLTSENLITLQTPVVYDTAKWGKHYGDCIKQPDKIVNPDETVSAIFVSGHPRNNLMTGRTFLTVERLENNTWIEVATDADWETKLYWVRTSVVLGTSQVEITWEIPSDTKPGKYRIGHYGSYQYIFGGKYPYEGFSNLFEVKSQGSA
;
A
#
# COMPACT_ATOMS: atom_id res chain seq x y z
N MET A 1 -13.80 -40.07 -6.16
CA MET A 1 -14.42 -40.10 -4.81
C MET A 1 -13.59 -39.22 -3.88
N VAL A 2 -13.96 -37.95 -3.67
CA VAL A 2 -13.86 -37.22 -2.38
C VAL A 2 -14.88 -36.09 -2.48
N LYS A 3 -16.13 -36.40 -2.13
CA LYS A 3 -17.10 -35.43 -1.61
C LYS A 3 -16.93 -35.46 -0.09
N GLN A 4 -17.19 -34.31 0.55
CA GLN A 4 -17.26 -34.06 2.01
C GLN A 4 -15.94 -33.74 2.71
N ALA A 5 -15.74 -32.46 3.04
CA ALA A 5 -15.87 -31.96 4.42
C ALA A 5 -15.36 -30.50 4.53
N LEU A 6 -16.18 -29.52 4.13
CA LEU A 6 -16.01 -28.11 4.53
C LEU A 6 -17.41 -27.49 4.68
N THR A 7 -18.09 -27.84 5.77
CA THR A 7 -19.22 -27.05 6.29
C THR A 7 -18.68 -26.18 7.41
N CYS A 8 -18.31 -24.94 7.08
CA CYS A 8 -18.06 -23.91 8.08
C CYS A 8 -19.41 -23.21 8.34
N PRO A 9 -19.86 -23.05 9.59
CA PRO A 9 -21.07 -22.29 9.88
C PRO A 9 -20.83 -20.80 9.59
N PRO A 10 -21.87 -20.02 9.23
CA PRO A 10 -21.72 -18.58 9.04
C PRO A 10 -21.38 -17.95 10.40
N LEU A 11 -20.18 -17.37 10.51
CA LEU A 11 -19.83 -16.50 11.63
C LEU A 11 -20.78 -15.30 11.62
N PRO A 12 -21.33 -14.91 12.77
CA PRO A 12 -22.12 -13.68 12.86
C PRO A 12 -21.19 -12.51 12.55
N ILE A 13 -21.52 -11.73 11.52
CA ILE A 13 -20.95 -10.40 11.30
C ILE A 13 -21.45 -9.53 12.47
N SER A 14 -20.77 -9.63 13.60
CA SER A 14 -21.10 -8.98 14.85
C SER A 14 -20.14 -7.81 15.03
N ILE A 15 -20.71 -6.59 15.09
CA ILE A 15 -20.33 -5.33 15.77
C ILE A 15 -18.83 -4.98 15.97
N SER A 16 -17.94 -5.93 16.27
CA SER A 16 -16.50 -5.76 16.46
C SER A 16 -15.77 -5.21 15.22
N VAL A 17 -16.15 -5.62 14.00
CA VAL A 17 -15.52 -5.09 12.76
C VAL A 17 -15.80 -3.59 12.59
N ILE A 18 -17.00 -3.15 12.95
CA ILE A 18 -17.41 -1.73 12.87
C ILE A 18 -16.66 -0.90 13.91
N ILE A 19 -16.48 -1.42 15.14
CA ILE A 19 -15.74 -0.73 16.20
C ILE A 19 -14.24 -0.61 15.85
N GLN A 20 -13.65 -1.67 15.26
CA GLN A 20 -12.25 -1.67 14.87
C GLN A 20 -11.99 -0.73 13.69
N ALA A 21 -12.87 -0.71 12.69
CA ALA A 21 -12.83 0.26 11.59
C ALA A 21 -12.98 1.71 12.10
N ARG A 22 -13.94 1.98 13.01
CA ARG A 22 -14.10 3.31 13.61
C ARG A 22 -12.84 3.76 14.37
N LYS A 23 -12.22 2.89 15.18
CA LYS A 23 -10.96 3.24 15.89
C LYS A 23 -9.80 3.52 14.93
N PHE A 24 -9.70 2.77 13.84
CA PHE A 24 -8.65 2.96 12.83
C PHE A 24 -8.83 4.30 12.10
N ILE A 25 -10.06 4.61 11.66
CA ILE A 25 -10.43 5.85 10.96
C ILE A 25 -10.21 7.09 11.86
N PHE A 26 -10.60 7.02 13.15
CA PHE A 26 -10.32 8.12 14.10
C PHE A 26 -8.81 8.32 14.34
N GLY A 27 -8.02 7.24 14.38
CA GLY A 27 -6.56 7.32 14.51
C GLY A 27 -5.88 7.92 13.27
N GLU A 28 -6.37 7.61 12.07
CA GLU A 28 -5.90 8.20 10.81
C GLU A 28 -6.14 9.70 10.76
N ASN A 29 -7.38 10.17 11.05
CA ASN A 29 -7.68 11.61 11.04
C ASN A 29 -6.81 12.40 12.02
N PHE A 30 -6.71 11.97 13.27
CA PHE A 30 -5.93 12.68 14.28
C PHE A 30 -4.43 12.71 13.95
N THR A 31 -3.89 11.62 13.40
CA THR A 31 -2.47 11.55 13.00
C THR A 31 -2.22 12.43 11.78
N ASN A 32 -3.14 12.41 10.80
CA ASN A 32 -3.08 13.22 9.60
C ASN A 32 -3.19 14.71 9.91
N GLU A 33 -4.09 15.12 10.81
CA GLU A 33 -4.22 16.52 11.25
C GLU A 33 -2.95 17.03 11.92
N LYS A 34 -2.34 16.24 12.81
CA LYS A 34 -1.05 16.61 13.43
C LYS A 34 0.05 16.76 12.39
N PHE A 35 0.13 15.84 11.45
CA PHE A 35 1.11 15.89 10.37
C PHE A 35 0.88 17.10 9.46
N LEU A 36 -0.36 17.36 9.06
CA LEU A 36 -0.75 18.51 8.25
C LEU A 36 -0.47 19.82 8.98
N THR A 37 -0.81 19.92 10.27
CA THR A 37 -0.55 21.10 11.09
C THR A 37 0.96 21.36 11.18
N LEU A 38 1.76 20.32 11.39
CA LEU A 38 3.21 20.44 11.38
C LEU A 38 3.74 20.95 10.03
N LEU A 39 3.27 20.37 8.92
CA LEU A 39 3.67 20.80 7.58
C LEU A 39 3.25 22.25 7.28
N GLN A 40 2.03 22.64 7.66
CA GLN A 40 1.53 24.01 7.51
C GLN A 40 2.36 24.99 8.34
N ASN A 41 2.73 24.63 9.57
CA ASN A 41 3.59 25.45 10.40
C ASN A 41 4.97 25.66 9.77
N ILE A 42 5.59 24.59 9.26
CA ILE A 42 6.88 24.67 8.54
C ILE A 42 6.73 25.51 7.26
N TRP A 43 5.65 25.33 6.50
CA TRP A 43 5.42 26.06 5.26
C TRP A 43 5.19 27.55 5.48
N ASN A 44 4.46 27.90 6.54
CA ASN A 44 4.14 29.29 6.87
C ASN A 44 5.33 30.03 7.50
N ASP A 45 6.22 29.32 8.20
CA ASP A 45 7.48 29.88 8.67
C ASP A 45 8.51 29.98 7.53
N ARG A 46 8.38 31.01 6.70
CA ARG A 46 9.30 31.26 5.58
C ARG A 46 10.76 31.46 6.00
N SER A 47 11.02 31.80 7.26
CA SER A 47 12.40 31.96 7.76
C SER A 47 13.11 30.61 7.96
N ALA A 48 12.34 29.53 8.11
CA ALA A 48 12.83 28.16 8.22
C ALA A 48 13.02 27.46 6.86
N LEU A 49 12.67 28.11 5.75
CA LEU A 49 12.76 27.53 4.41
C LEU A 49 14.09 27.87 3.73
N THR A 50 14.78 26.85 3.23
CA THR A 50 15.99 27.00 2.42
C THR A 50 15.64 26.88 0.94
N GLU A 51 16.01 27.89 0.15
CA GLU A 51 15.87 27.84 -1.30
C GLU A 51 16.84 26.80 -1.89
N LEU A 52 16.31 25.82 -2.62
CA LEU A 52 17.13 24.82 -3.32
C LEU A 52 17.71 25.42 -4.60
N LYS A 53 19.04 25.48 -4.69
CA LYS A 53 19.77 25.96 -5.86
C LYS A 53 20.76 24.92 -6.33
N GLY A 54 20.94 24.82 -7.65
CA GLY A 54 21.99 24.01 -8.24
C GLY A 54 21.49 23.04 -9.32
N PRO A 55 22.37 22.17 -9.81
CA PRO A 55 22.05 21.27 -10.90
C PRO A 55 21.09 20.16 -10.47
N VAL A 56 20.30 19.68 -11.42
CA VAL A 56 19.49 18.48 -11.27
C VAL A 56 20.23 17.29 -11.89
N ARG A 57 20.26 16.15 -11.18
CA ARG A 57 20.84 14.92 -11.69
C ARG A 57 20.09 13.71 -11.16
N VAL A 58 19.88 12.72 -12.01
CA VAL A 58 19.35 11.42 -11.60
C VAL A 58 20.33 10.35 -12.02
N VAL A 59 20.64 9.43 -11.10
CA VAL A 59 21.42 8.23 -11.38
C VAL A 59 20.57 7.03 -11.00
N HIS A 60 20.49 6.08 -11.92
CA HIS A 60 19.72 4.85 -11.77
C HIS A 60 20.59 3.66 -12.14
N GLN A 61 20.36 2.53 -11.48
CA GLN A 61 20.93 1.25 -11.87
C GLN A 61 20.02 0.11 -11.38
N PHE A 62 19.79 -0.88 -12.23
CA PHE A 62 19.25 -2.17 -11.82
C PHE A 62 20.34 -3.03 -11.18
N VAL A 63 20.00 -3.71 -10.09
CA VAL A 63 20.95 -4.55 -9.36
C VAL A 63 20.33 -5.93 -9.18
N LYS A 64 20.99 -6.96 -9.71
CA LYS A 64 20.69 -8.35 -9.36
C LYS A 64 21.23 -8.60 -7.96
N MET A 65 20.37 -8.63 -6.96
CA MET A 65 20.74 -8.73 -5.54
C MET A 65 21.40 -10.07 -5.16
N PRO A 66 20.90 -11.25 -5.58
CA PRO A 66 21.53 -12.51 -5.21
C PRO A 66 22.97 -12.58 -5.70
N GLY A 67 23.90 -12.82 -4.78
CA GLY A 67 25.33 -12.87 -5.05
C GLY A 67 26.06 -11.52 -5.01
N GLN A 68 25.38 -10.39 -4.77
CA GLN A 68 26.07 -9.11 -4.55
C GLN A 68 26.85 -9.15 -3.25
N MET A 69 28.12 -8.75 -3.34
CA MET A 69 29.02 -8.72 -2.19
C MET A 69 29.17 -7.30 -1.67
N ALA A 70 29.30 -7.17 -0.35
CA ALA A 70 29.63 -5.91 0.29
C ALA A 70 30.58 -6.10 1.46
N GLU A 71 31.32 -5.05 1.79
CA GLU A 71 32.13 -5.01 3.00
C GLU A 71 31.26 -4.67 4.21
N PHE A 72 31.33 -5.50 5.25
CA PHE A 72 30.59 -5.32 6.50
C PHE A 72 31.58 -5.32 7.66
N PHE A 73 31.54 -4.27 8.49
CA PHE A 73 32.30 -4.25 9.73
C PHE A 73 31.46 -4.88 10.84
N ASN A 74 31.88 -6.05 11.30
CA ASN A 74 31.22 -6.76 12.37
C ASN A 74 31.75 -6.24 13.72
N TYR A 75 30.94 -5.44 14.41
CA TYR A 75 31.31 -4.86 15.70
C TYR A 75 31.50 -5.89 16.82
N THR A 76 30.95 -7.10 16.67
CA THR A 76 31.09 -8.18 17.66
C THR A 76 32.45 -8.88 17.52
N THR A 77 32.91 -9.12 16.29
CA THR A 77 34.21 -9.76 16.00
C THR A 77 35.33 -8.74 15.83
N ASN A 78 34.99 -7.45 15.69
CA ASN A 78 35.90 -6.36 15.36
C ASN A 78 36.69 -6.61 14.06
N GLN A 79 36.03 -7.20 13.06
CA GLN A 79 36.62 -7.57 11.78
C GLN A 79 35.81 -7.03 10.60
N LEU A 80 36.52 -6.72 9.52
CA LEU A 80 35.91 -6.43 8.23
C LEU A 80 35.70 -7.75 7.49
N GLU A 81 34.46 -8.04 7.15
CA GLU A 81 34.04 -9.27 6.51
C GLU A 81 33.43 -8.96 5.13
N THR A 82 33.70 -9.82 4.15
CA THR A 82 32.97 -9.77 2.87
C THR A 82 31.70 -10.60 3.00
N VAL A 83 30.56 -9.94 2.89
CA VAL A 83 29.24 -10.55 3.03
C VAL A 83 28.50 -10.55 1.69
N THR A 84 27.54 -11.44 1.53
CA THR A 84 26.82 -11.64 0.27
C THR A 84 25.31 -11.63 0.47
N ALA A 85 24.57 -11.00 -0.44
CA ALA A 85 23.11 -11.06 -0.46
C ALA A 85 22.62 -12.42 -1.00
N CYS A 86 21.57 -12.94 -0.37
CA CYS A 86 21.01 -14.26 -0.64
C CYS A 86 20.01 -14.25 -1.81
N TYR A 87 19.62 -15.44 -2.27
CA TYR A 87 18.38 -15.58 -3.02
C TYR A 87 17.19 -15.17 -2.15
N PRO A 88 16.11 -14.59 -2.72
CA PRO A 88 15.01 -14.10 -1.90
C PRO A 88 14.33 -15.24 -1.14
N ALA A 89 14.03 -15.01 0.14
CA ALA A 89 13.24 -15.92 0.95
C ALA A 89 12.51 -15.18 2.09
N MET A 90 11.31 -15.64 2.42
CA MET A 90 10.51 -15.14 3.54
C MET A 90 10.58 -16.07 4.74
N GLY A 91 10.72 -15.48 5.94
CA GLY A 91 10.80 -16.22 7.19
C GLY A 91 9.44 -16.59 7.76
N TYR A 92 9.40 -17.43 8.81
CA TYR A 92 8.15 -17.80 9.48
C TYR A 92 7.37 -16.61 10.02
N SER A 93 8.07 -15.61 10.60
CA SER A 93 7.42 -14.43 11.17
C SER A 93 6.75 -13.53 10.12
N PHE A 94 6.99 -13.73 8.82
CA PHE A 94 6.19 -13.07 7.77
C PHE A 94 4.71 -13.43 7.89
N ALA A 95 4.39 -14.71 8.14
CA ALA A 95 3.01 -15.15 8.25
C ALA A 95 2.33 -14.70 9.56
N ALA A 96 3.08 -14.15 10.53
CA ALA A 96 2.54 -13.59 11.77
C ALA A 96 1.94 -12.19 11.58
N GLY A 97 2.26 -11.49 10.48
CA GLY A 97 1.89 -10.09 10.27
C GLY A 97 2.42 -9.16 11.36
N THR A 98 1.80 -7.98 11.47
CA THR A 98 2.16 -6.95 12.48
C THR A 98 1.01 -6.67 13.43
N THR A 99 1.21 -5.72 14.36
CA THR A 99 0.11 -5.18 15.17
C THR A 99 -0.92 -4.41 14.34
N ASP A 100 -0.52 -3.91 13.16
CA ASP A 100 -1.34 -3.08 12.27
C ASP A 100 -2.14 -3.93 11.26
N GLY A 101 -1.68 -5.17 11.04
CA GLY A 101 -2.36 -6.18 10.25
C GLY A 101 -1.90 -7.56 10.72
N PRO A 102 -2.57 -8.16 11.72
CA PRO A 102 -2.15 -9.46 12.22
C PRO A 102 -2.27 -10.50 11.13
N GLY A 103 -1.27 -11.37 11.07
CA GLY A 103 -1.28 -12.51 10.18
C GLY A 103 -2.39 -13.50 10.52
N SER A 104 -2.61 -14.44 9.62
CA SER A 104 -3.52 -15.56 9.86
C SER A 104 -2.74 -16.74 10.45
N PHE A 105 -3.44 -17.68 11.09
CA PHE A 105 -2.88 -18.85 11.78
C PHE A 105 -2.02 -18.54 13.03
N SER A 106 -1.56 -19.57 13.73
CA SER A 106 -0.81 -19.48 15.00
C SER A 106 0.67 -19.07 14.84
N PHE A 107 1.02 -18.27 13.83
CA PHE A 107 2.38 -17.75 13.67
C PHE A 107 2.65 -16.60 14.66
N ALA A 108 3.86 -16.56 15.20
CA ALA A 108 4.30 -15.51 16.12
C ALA A 108 5.52 -14.78 15.54
N GLN A 109 5.61 -13.47 15.81
CA GLN A 109 6.82 -12.71 15.50
C GLN A 109 7.98 -13.13 16.41
N GLY A 110 9.21 -13.02 15.92
CA GLY A 110 10.42 -13.45 16.64
C GLY A 110 10.72 -14.94 16.51
N THR A 111 10.09 -15.64 15.56
CA THR A 111 10.32 -17.07 15.35
C THR A 111 11.67 -17.30 14.67
N THR A 112 12.62 -17.88 15.40
CA THR A 112 13.97 -18.26 14.90
C THR A 112 14.14 -19.76 14.68
N THR A 113 13.14 -20.58 15.01
CA THR A 113 13.13 -22.04 14.81
C THR A 113 12.06 -22.47 13.82
N SER A 114 12.28 -23.56 13.09
CA SER A 114 11.32 -24.07 12.10
C SER A 114 10.31 -25.04 12.72
N ASN A 115 9.18 -25.26 12.04
CA ASN A 115 8.17 -26.25 12.42
C ASN A 115 8.08 -27.37 11.36
N PRO A 116 8.15 -28.66 11.74
CA PRO A 116 8.11 -29.79 10.80
C PRO A 116 6.89 -29.82 9.87
N MET A 117 5.69 -29.47 10.36
CA MET A 117 4.46 -29.45 9.56
C MET A 117 4.57 -28.41 8.44
N TRP A 118 4.98 -27.19 8.79
CA TRP A 118 5.13 -26.11 7.82
C TRP A 118 6.32 -26.33 6.87
N ASN A 119 7.38 -26.98 7.33
CA ASN A 119 8.47 -27.42 6.47
C ASN A 119 7.99 -28.40 5.39
N ALA A 120 7.08 -29.34 5.73
CA ALA A 120 6.51 -30.28 4.76
C ALA A 120 5.66 -29.57 3.69
N VAL A 121 4.82 -28.62 4.11
CA VAL A 121 4.01 -27.78 3.19
C VAL A 121 4.91 -26.94 2.28
N ARG A 122 5.95 -26.28 2.84
CA ARG A 122 6.95 -25.53 2.08
C ARG A 122 7.67 -26.41 1.05
N ASN A 123 8.18 -27.56 1.49
CA ASN A 123 9.00 -28.44 0.65
C ASN A 123 8.21 -29.04 -0.52
N PHE A 124 6.88 -29.17 -0.38
CA PHE A 124 6.01 -29.55 -1.48
C PHE A 124 5.96 -28.49 -2.60
N VAL A 125 6.14 -27.21 -2.26
CA VAL A 125 6.11 -26.11 -3.24
C VAL A 125 7.51 -25.78 -3.78
N ALA A 126 8.47 -25.51 -2.88
CA ALA A 126 9.89 -25.35 -3.20
C ALA A 126 10.73 -25.47 -1.92
N ALA A 127 11.54 -26.52 -1.82
CA ALA A 127 12.44 -26.69 -0.68
C ALA A 127 13.65 -25.71 -0.79
N PRO A 128 14.01 -25.01 0.29
CA PRO A 128 15.26 -24.23 0.33
C PRO A 128 16.46 -25.18 0.25
N THR A 129 17.53 -24.75 -0.41
CA THR A 129 18.80 -25.49 -0.42
C THR A 129 19.56 -25.29 0.90
N ASP A 130 20.56 -26.14 1.18
CA ASP A 130 21.44 -25.95 2.34
C ASP A 130 22.20 -24.61 2.26
N GLU A 131 22.53 -24.16 1.04
CA GLU A 131 23.11 -22.85 0.78
C GLU A 131 22.14 -21.71 1.14
N ASP A 132 20.85 -21.84 0.78
CA ASP A 132 19.83 -20.85 1.13
C ASP A 132 19.68 -20.75 2.65
N ILE A 133 19.58 -21.89 3.34
CA ILE A 133 19.47 -21.95 4.81
C ILE A 133 20.68 -21.30 5.47
N LYS A 134 21.90 -21.64 5.00
CA LYS A 134 23.14 -21.06 5.53
C LYS A 134 23.23 -19.56 5.29
N CYS A 135 22.88 -19.09 4.10
CA CYS A 135 22.94 -17.67 3.76
C CYS A 135 21.95 -16.84 4.59
N HIS A 136 20.75 -17.37 4.83
CA HIS A 136 19.72 -16.68 5.60
C HIS A 136 19.95 -16.68 7.12
N GLY A 137 20.83 -17.53 7.64
CA GLY A 137 21.26 -17.52 9.04
C GLY A 137 20.09 -17.70 10.01
N ALA A 138 19.85 -16.71 10.87
CA ALA A 138 18.81 -16.75 11.91
C ALA A 138 17.37 -16.88 11.40
N LYS A 139 17.11 -16.67 10.10
CA LYS A 139 15.77 -16.78 9.50
C LYS A 139 15.40 -18.24 9.22
N PRO A 140 14.40 -18.82 9.91
CA PRO A 140 13.78 -20.05 9.45
C PRO A 140 12.96 -19.75 8.19
N ILE A 141 13.38 -20.29 7.04
CA ILE A 141 12.74 -20.02 5.75
C ILE A 141 11.36 -20.70 5.71
N LEU A 142 10.30 -19.90 5.56
CA LEU A 142 8.94 -20.38 5.31
C LEU A 142 8.68 -20.53 3.81
N LEU A 143 9.12 -19.55 3.01
CA LEU A 143 8.95 -19.55 1.55
C LEU A 143 10.30 -19.24 0.88
N ALA A 144 10.85 -20.20 0.14
CA ALA A 144 12.08 -20.05 -0.64
C ALA A 144 11.77 -19.43 -2.01
N THR A 145 11.20 -18.23 -2.02
CA THR A 145 10.65 -17.53 -3.21
C THR A 145 11.64 -17.36 -4.35
N GLY A 146 12.93 -17.25 -4.06
CA GLY A 146 14.01 -17.22 -5.06
C GLY A 146 14.17 -18.52 -5.84
N ARG A 147 13.63 -19.63 -5.32
CA ARG A 147 13.58 -20.95 -5.94
C ARG A 147 12.20 -21.29 -6.51
N MET A 148 11.21 -20.41 -6.35
CA MET A 148 9.83 -20.59 -6.82
C MET A 148 9.65 -19.89 -8.17
N TRP A 149 9.58 -20.69 -9.24
CA TRP A 149 9.49 -20.20 -10.63
C TRP A 149 8.25 -20.67 -11.37
N LEU A 150 7.40 -21.50 -10.74
CA LEU A 150 6.12 -21.93 -11.28
C LEU A 150 4.97 -21.18 -10.59
N PRO A 151 4.01 -20.61 -11.33
CA PRO A 151 4.00 -20.45 -12.80
C PRO A 151 5.03 -19.43 -13.32
N TYR A 152 5.48 -18.51 -12.49
CA TYR A 152 6.50 -17.49 -12.79
C TYR A 152 7.31 -17.19 -11.51
N GLN A 153 8.26 -16.26 -11.57
CA GLN A 153 9.05 -15.83 -10.41
C GLN A 153 8.17 -15.18 -9.33
N TRP A 154 8.31 -15.59 -8.07
CA TRP A 154 7.46 -15.12 -6.96
C TRP A 154 7.94 -13.81 -6.31
N GLN A 155 9.25 -13.57 -6.27
CA GLN A 155 9.85 -12.32 -5.78
C GLN A 155 10.99 -11.86 -6.70
N PRO A 156 11.19 -10.54 -6.86
CA PRO A 156 12.21 -10.01 -7.74
C PRO A 156 13.61 -10.39 -7.26
N GLN A 157 14.48 -10.79 -8.19
CA GLN A 157 15.93 -10.93 -7.94
C GLN A 157 16.71 -9.70 -8.39
N THR A 158 16.15 -8.91 -9.31
CA THR A 158 16.69 -7.65 -9.79
C THR A 158 15.83 -6.51 -9.27
N VAL A 159 16.44 -5.53 -8.61
CA VAL A 159 15.75 -4.37 -8.04
C VAL A 159 16.21 -3.08 -8.71
N SER A 160 15.31 -2.10 -8.78
CA SER A 160 15.61 -0.76 -9.27
C SER A 160 16.16 0.12 -8.15
N THR A 161 17.39 0.63 -8.30
CA THR A 161 17.98 1.59 -7.35
C THR A 161 18.18 2.93 -8.03
N HIS A 162 17.82 4.02 -7.36
CA HIS A 162 18.02 5.35 -7.93
C HIS A 162 18.22 6.43 -6.88
N LEU A 163 18.87 7.50 -7.32
CA LEU A 163 19.12 8.69 -6.52
C LEU A 163 18.95 9.91 -7.41
N ALA A 164 18.19 10.89 -6.91
CA ALA A 164 18.02 12.19 -7.53
C ALA A 164 18.68 13.27 -6.68
N MET A 165 19.42 14.18 -7.32
CA MET A 165 20.00 15.37 -6.72
C MET A 165 19.32 16.61 -7.30
N ILE A 166 18.94 17.55 -6.43
CA ILE A 166 18.40 18.86 -6.77
C ILE A 166 19.18 19.88 -5.95
N GLY A 167 20.28 20.39 -6.49
CA GLY A 167 21.23 21.16 -5.69
C GLY A 167 21.81 20.32 -4.56
N ASP A 168 21.63 20.80 -3.32
CA ASP A 168 22.10 20.13 -2.09
C ASP A 168 21.08 19.13 -1.51
N LEU A 169 19.90 19.00 -2.12
CA LEU A 169 18.93 17.96 -1.76
C LEU A 169 19.23 16.68 -2.52
N VAL A 170 19.31 15.57 -1.79
CA VAL A 170 19.47 14.22 -2.33
C VAL A 170 18.26 13.38 -1.92
N ILE A 171 17.53 12.87 -2.90
CA ILE A 171 16.39 11.97 -2.71
C ILE A 171 16.86 10.57 -3.12
N ALA A 172 16.97 9.66 -2.14
CA ALA A 172 17.31 8.26 -2.35
C ALA A 172 16.01 7.45 -2.44
N GLY A 173 15.65 7.01 -3.64
CA GLY A 173 14.44 6.23 -3.85
C GLY A 173 14.72 4.74 -3.74
N VAL A 174 14.39 4.17 -2.58
CA VAL A 174 14.76 2.80 -2.18
C VAL A 174 13.65 1.78 -2.52
N PRO A 175 14.00 0.59 -3.03
CA PRO A 175 13.05 -0.39 -3.54
C PRO A 175 12.45 -1.29 -2.44
N GLY A 176 11.94 -0.71 -1.36
CA GLY A 176 11.36 -1.46 -0.25
C GLY A 176 11.06 -0.60 0.97
N GLU A 177 10.77 -1.28 2.08
CA GLU A 177 10.41 -0.69 3.36
C GLU A 177 11.60 -0.72 4.32
N PHE A 178 12.34 0.39 4.38
CA PHE A 178 13.47 0.51 5.27
C PHE A 178 12.99 0.75 6.70
N THR A 179 13.48 -0.03 7.66
CA THR A 179 13.28 0.28 9.07
C THR A 179 13.90 1.63 9.42
N THR A 180 13.51 2.17 10.57
CA THR A 180 14.03 3.45 11.06
C THR A 180 15.56 3.50 11.04
N MET A 181 16.24 2.43 11.46
CA MET A 181 17.69 2.43 11.54
C MET A 181 18.36 2.15 10.21
N SER A 182 17.77 1.30 9.37
CA SER A 182 18.17 1.16 7.97
C SER A 182 18.13 2.49 7.23
N GLY A 183 17.05 3.26 7.37
CA GLY A 183 16.90 4.58 6.76
C GLY A 183 17.90 5.61 7.30
N ARG A 184 18.20 5.60 8.61
CA ARG A 184 19.23 6.46 9.21
C ARG A 184 20.63 6.14 8.67
N ARG A 185 21.02 4.85 8.65
CA ARG A 185 22.31 4.40 8.10
C ARG A 185 22.44 4.74 6.62
N MET A 186 21.36 4.62 5.86
CA MET A 186 21.32 5.01 4.44
C MET A 186 21.54 6.52 4.25
N ARG A 187 20.81 7.37 4.99
CA ARG A 187 21.00 8.82 4.93
C ARG A 187 22.43 9.21 5.26
N GLU A 188 22.98 8.67 6.36
CA GLU A 188 24.34 8.95 6.80
C GLU A 188 25.38 8.51 5.78
N THR A 189 25.22 7.33 5.18
CA THR A 189 26.16 6.80 4.17
C THR A 189 26.19 7.69 2.93
N ILE A 190 25.03 8.12 2.44
CA ILE A 190 24.93 8.99 1.27
C ILE A 190 25.51 10.38 1.59
N ALA A 191 25.13 10.93 2.74
CA ALA A 191 25.55 12.23 3.24
C ALA A 191 27.07 12.32 3.39
N SER A 192 27.67 11.40 4.13
CA SER A 192 29.12 11.36 4.38
C SER A 192 29.90 11.13 3.08
N THR A 193 29.47 10.20 2.23
CA THR A 193 30.11 9.96 0.92
C THR A 193 30.08 11.22 0.04
N ALA A 194 28.95 11.93 -0.02
CA ALA A 194 28.86 13.17 -0.78
C ALA A 194 29.77 14.26 -0.18
N GLN A 195 29.74 14.44 1.14
CA GLN A 195 30.54 15.44 1.84
C GLN A 195 32.04 15.20 1.68
N GLU A 196 32.50 13.94 1.69
CA GLU A 196 33.90 13.59 1.43
C GLU A 196 34.37 14.12 0.07
N ILE A 197 33.50 14.09 -0.95
CA ILE A 197 33.81 14.47 -2.33
C ILE A 197 33.58 15.98 -2.57
N THR A 198 32.44 16.54 -2.14
CA THR A 198 32.04 17.92 -2.43
C THR A 198 32.51 18.93 -1.38
N LYS A 199 32.88 18.46 -0.18
CA LYS A 199 33.10 19.27 1.04
C LYS A 199 31.85 20.02 1.54
N ALA A 200 30.68 19.73 0.97
CA ALA A 200 29.40 20.27 1.38
C ALA A 200 28.49 19.16 1.92
N GLN A 201 27.75 19.45 2.97
CA GLN A 201 26.84 18.52 3.60
C GLN A 201 25.47 18.56 2.88
N PRO A 202 25.06 17.52 2.13
CA PRO A 202 23.75 17.52 1.51
C PRO A 202 22.65 17.20 2.54
N THR A 203 21.43 17.60 2.22
CA THR A 203 20.22 17.09 2.88
C THR A 203 19.78 15.82 2.19
N VAL A 204 19.71 14.69 2.91
CA VAL A 204 19.33 13.40 2.33
C VAL A 204 17.94 12.99 2.83
N VAL A 205 17.04 12.69 1.91
CA VAL A 205 15.69 12.16 2.15
C VAL A 205 15.59 10.76 1.57
N ILE A 206 14.96 9.84 2.33
CA ILE A 206 14.63 8.50 1.85
C ILE A 206 13.21 8.52 1.32
N ALA A 207 13.02 8.15 0.06
CA ALA A 207 11.72 7.84 -0.51
C ALA A 207 11.60 6.30 -0.58
N GLY A 208 10.80 5.72 0.32
CA GLY A 208 10.51 4.29 0.32
C GLY A 208 9.59 3.88 -0.82
N LEU A 209 9.40 2.56 -0.99
CA LEU A 209 8.45 1.98 -1.95
C LEU A 209 8.64 2.49 -3.40
N CYS A 210 9.88 2.76 -3.80
CA CYS A 210 10.17 3.33 -5.12
C CYS A 210 10.49 2.24 -6.16
N ASN A 211 9.84 2.33 -7.33
CA ASN A 211 10.08 1.56 -8.57
C ASN A 211 9.84 0.06 -8.50
N THR A 212 10.44 -0.64 -7.53
CA THR A 212 10.31 -2.08 -7.31
C THR A 212 10.02 -2.30 -5.84
N TYR A 213 9.03 -3.13 -5.52
CA TYR A 213 8.78 -3.53 -4.15
C TYR A 213 9.53 -4.84 -3.86
N SER A 214 10.54 -4.79 -2.99
CA SER A 214 11.30 -5.96 -2.53
C SER A 214 11.17 -6.17 -1.01
N ASP A 215 9.96 -5.94 -0.49
CA ASP A 215 9.62 -6.09 0.93
C ASP A 215 10.48 -5.21 1.87
N TYR A 216 10.82 -5.71 3.05
CA TYR A 216 11.45 -4.94 4.11
C TYR A 216 12.97 -4.94 4.01
N VAL A 217 13.60 -3.94 4.63
CA VAL A 217 15.05 -3.86 4.81
C VAL A 217 15.35 -3.51 6.26
N ALA A 218 15.61 -4.54 7.07
CA ALA A 218 16.11 -4.42 8.43
C ALA A 218 17.64 -4.29 8.46
N THR A 219 18.18 -3.73 9.54
CA THR A 219 19.62 -3.82 9.80
C THR A 219 20.01 -5.26 10.15
N PRO A 220 21.29 -5.67 10.03
CA PRO A 220 21.71 -7.00 10.47
C PRO A 220 21.30 -7.30 11.92
N GLU A 221 21.38 -6.33 12.82
CA GLU A 221 21.02 -6.48 14.23
C GLU A 221 19.52 -6.65 14.44
N GLU A 222 18.69 -5.90 13.72
CA GLU A 222 17.23 -6.06 13.72
C GLU A 222 16.82 -7.40 13.09
N TYR A 223 17.54 -7.85 12.05
CA TYR A 223 17.31 -9.09 11.35
C TYR A 223 17.45 -10.31 12.26
N GLU A 224 18.46 -10.35 13.13
CA GLU A 224 18.70 -11.48 14.04
C GLU A 224 17.51 -11.75 14.98
N ILE A 225 16.70 -10.72 15.29
CA ILE A 225 15.52 -10.86 16.15
C ILE A 225 14.38 -11.60 15.41
N GLN A 226 14.35 -11.55 14.07
CA GLN A 226 13.33 -12.18 13.23
C GLN A 226 11.88 -11.82 13.61
N ARG A 227 11.63 -10.54 13.89
CA ARG A 227 10.26 -9.97 13.81
C ARG A 227 9.75 -9.96 12.36
N TYR A 228 8.56 -9.41 12.12
CA TYR A 228 7.95 -9.38 10.78
C TYR A 228 8.91 -8.79 9.73
N GLU A 229 9.55 -7.67 10.04
CA GLU A 229 10.43 -6.93 9.14
C GLU A 229 11.73 -7.70 8.86
N GLY A 230 12.30 -8.35 9.87
CA GLY A 230 13.48 -9.21 9.72
C GLY A 230 13.18 -10.47 8.89
N ALA A 231 12.01 -11.10 9.11
CA ALA A 231 11.57 -12.23 8.31
C ALA A 231 11.26 -11.84 6.85
N SER A 232 10.79 -10.61 6.64
CA SER A 232 10.47 -10.02 5.34
C SER A 232 11.66 -9.28 4.70
N THR A 233 12.86 -9.34 5.30
CA THR A 233 14.10 -8.85 4.68
C THR A 233 14.64 -9.93 3.73
N ILE A 234 14.18 -9.89 2.48
CA ILE A 234 14.19 -11.07 1.61
C ILE A 234 15.57 -11.51 1.13
N PHE A 235 16.57 -10.62 1.03
CA PHE A 235 17.92 -10.98 0.57
C PHE A 235 18.90 -11.33 1.71
N GLY A 236 18.39 -11.65 2.90
CA GLY A 236 19.18 -12.12 4.04
C GLY A 236 19.70 -10.99 4.95
N PRO A 237 20.53 -11.32 5.97
CA PRO A 237 20.94 -10.38 7.03
C PRO A 237 21.70 -9.16 6.50
N HIS A 238 22.38 -9.30 5.37
CA HIS A 238 23.22 -8.24 4.78
C HIS A 238 22.55 -7.48 3.64
N THR A 239 21.22 -7.57 3.53
CA THR A 239 20.43 -6.80 2.54
C THR A 239 20.73 -5.30 2.64
N LEU A 240 20.70 -4.73 3.85
CA LEU A 240 21.02 -3.33 4.05
C LEU A 240 22.47 -3.02 3.65
N THR A 241 23.44 -3.83 4.05
CA THR A 241 24.86 -3.61 3.73
C THR A 241 25.09 -3.49 2.23
N VAL A 242 24.48 -4.38 1.44
CA VAL A 242 24.56 -4.33 -0.03
C VAL A 242 23.92 -3.05 -0.57
N TYR A 243 22.77 -2.64 -0.03
CA TYR A 243 22.15 -1.37 -0.42
C TYR A 243 23.03 -0.16 -0.05
N LEU A 244 23.63 -0.11 1.15
CA LEU A 244 24.51 1.00 1.54
C LEU A 244 25.67 1.16 0.55
N GLN A 245 26.31 0.05 0.15
CA GLN A 245 27.36 0.06 -0.86
C GLN A 245 26.84 0.52 -2.24
N GLN A 246 25.67 0.04 -2.66
CA GLN A 246 25.08 0.44 -3.92
C GLN A 246 24.76 1.94 -3.95
N TYR A 247 24.18 2.50 -2.88
CA TYR A 247 23.86 3.92 -2.82
C TYR A 247 25.11 4.79 -2.67
N LYS A 248 26.16 4.31 -2.00
CA LYS A 248 27.50 4.92 -2.03
C LYS A 248 28.04 5.04 -3.47
N LYS A 249 27.86 3.99 -4.29
CA LYS A 249 28.22 4.02 -5.72
C LYS A 249 27.37 5.04 -6.49
N LEU A 250 26.05 5.08 -6.28
CA LEU A 250 25.14 6.00 -6.98
C LEU A 250 25.46 7.46 -6.66
N ILE A 251 25.63 7.83 -5.39
CA ILE A 251 25.97 9.21 -5.01
C ILE A 251 27.34 9.63 -5.53
N THR A 252 28.33 8.72 -5.48
CA THR A 252 29.67 8.96 -6.04
C THR A 252 29.58 9.24 -7.54
N ALA A 253 28.81 8.45 -8.28
CA ALA A 253 28.60 8.66 -9.71
C ALA A 253 27.86 9.98 -9.99
N ALA A 254 26.85 10.31 -9.16
CA ALA A 254 26.09 11.54 -9.29
C ALA A 254 26.99 12.78 -9.13
N VAL A 255 27.77 12.84 -8.04
CA VAL A 255 28.69 13.94 -7.74
C VAL A 255 29.78 14.07 -8.82
N HIS A 256 30.40 12.96 -9.25
CA HIS A 256 31.43 12.98 -10.29
C HIS A 256 30.88 13.13 -11.72
N LYS A 257 29.56 13.25 -11.86
CA LYS A 257 28.88 13.37 -13.15
C LYS A 257 29.13 12.18 -14.09
N LYS A 258 29.38 10.99 -13.54
CA LYS A 258 29.69 9.77 -14.30
C LYS A 258 28.40 9.04 -14.69
N LYS A 259 28.43 8.37 -15.84
CA LYS A 259 27.40 7.40 -16.23
C LYS A 259 27.60 6.10 -15.44
N VAL A 260 26.50 5.47 -15.06
CA VAL A 260 26.50 4.15 -14.43
C VAL A 260 25.95 3.16 -15.45
N ASP A 261 26.53 1.96 -15.48
CA ASP A 261 25.99 0.86 -16.28
C ASP A 261 24.54 0.55 -15.86
N PRO A 262 23.59 0.34 -16.79
CA PRO A 262 22.19 0.09 -16.44
C PRO A 262 21.97 -1.13 -15.52
N GLY A 263 22.91 -2.08 -15.51
CA GLY A 263 22.76 -3.36 -14.84
C GLY A 263 21.83 -4.32 -15.61
N PRO A 264 21.59 -5.53 -15.06
CA PRO A 264 20.70 -6.49 -15.69
C PRO A 264 19.25 -5.99 -15.64
N PHE A 265 18.52 -6.10 -16.74
CA PHE A 265 17.09 -5.77 -16.73
C PHE A 265 16.30 -6.75 -15.85
N PRO A 266 15.24 -6.28 -15.16
CA PRO A 266 14.33 -7.17 -14.46
C PRO A 266 13.61 -8.09 -15.47
N ARG A 267 13.11 -9.23 -14.99
CA ARG A 267 12.34 -10.15 -15.83
C ARG A 267 11.04 -9.46 -16.27
N ASP A 268 10.77 -9.49 -17.57
CA ASP A 268 9.49 -9.06 -18.13
C ASP A 268 8.47 -10.19 -17.97
N LEU A 269 7.37 -9.91 -17.26
CA LEU A 269 6.25 -10.84 -17.07
C LEU A 269 5.02 -10.43 -17.87
N THR A 270 5.08 -9.36 -18.68
CA THR A 270 3.94 -8.87 -19.48
C THR A 270 3.54 -9.83 -20.59
N SER A 271 4.50 -10.62 -21.09
CA SER A 271 4.26 -11.69 -22.07
C SER A 271 3.83 -13.02 -21.43
N GLU A 272 3.82 -13.12 -20.10
CA GLU A 272 3.43 -14.34 -19.38
C GLU A 272 1.90 -14.37 -19.20
N ASN A 273 1.29 -15.56 -19.26
CA ASN A 273 -0.13 -15.73 -18.97
C ASN A 273 -0.36 -15.64 -17.45
N LEU A 274 -0.46 -14.43 -16.92
CA LEU A 274 -0.71 -14.19 -15.50
C LEU A 274 -2.04 -14.81 -15.08
N ILE A 275 -1.98 -15.65 -14.04
CA ILE A 275 -3.14 -16.38 -13.56
C ILE A 275 -3.92 -15.49 -12.59
N THR A 276 -5.22 -15.30 -12.86
CA THR A 276 -6.15 -14.69 -11.92
C THR A 276 -7.17 -15.73 -11.45
N LEU A 277 -7.28 -15.89 -10.13
CA LEU A 277 -8.33 -16.67 -9.49
C LEU A 277 -9.54 -15.79 -9.12
N GLN A 278 -9.44 -14.47 -9.35
CA GLN A 278 -10.52 -13.55 -9.08
C GLN A 278 -11.57 -13.66 -10.20
N THR A 279 -12.77 -14.09 -9.84
CA THR A 279 -13.86 -14.25 -10.80
C THR A 279 -14.21 -12.90 -11.46
N PRO A 280 -14.50 -12.89 -12.77
CA PRO A 280 -14.99 -11.69 -13.43
C PRO A 280 -16.40 -11.34 -12.97
N VAL A 281 -16.84 -10.10 -13.22
CA VAL A 281 -18.26 -9.77 -13.15
C VAL A 281 -18.95 -10.47 -14.31
N VAL A 282 -19.92 -11.34 -14.01
CA VAL A 282 -20.62 -12.12 -15.04
C VAL A 282 -21.78 -11.30 -15.61
N TYR A 283 -22.65 -10.82 -14.73
CA TYR A 283 -23.76 -9.92 -15.04
C TYR A 283 -24.27 -9.27 -13.75
N ASP A 284 -25.06 -8.22 -13.90
CA ASP A 284 -25.83 -7.59 -12.83
C ASP A 284 -27.32 -7.59 -13.18
N THR A 285 -28.19 -7.51 -12.17
CA THR A 285 -29.62 -7.21 -12.35
C THR A 285 -30.10 -6.18 -11.32
N ALA A 286 -31.06 -5.34 -11.72
CA ALA A 286 -31.61 -4.28 -10.85
C ALA A 286 -32.66 -4.78 -9.84
N LYS A 287 -32.94 -6.10 -9.77
CA LYS A 287 -34.11 -6.71 -9.09
C LYS A 287 -35.43 -6.39 -9.80
N TRP A 288 -36.43 -7.26 -9.63
CA TRP A 288 -37.73 -7.10 -10.29
C TRP A 288 -38.44 -5.79 -9.88
N GLY A 289 -38.89 -5.01 -10.88
CA GLY A 289 -39.64 -3.77 -10.68
C GLY A 289 -38.78 -2.57 -10.24
N LYS A 290 -37.47 -2.64 -10.42
CA LYS A 290 -36.51 -1.57 -10.10
C LYS A 290 -35.54 -1.35 -11.26
N HIS A 291 -34.94 -0.17 -11.29
CA HIS A 291 -33.90 0.22 -12.25
C HIS A 291 -32.60 0.53 -11.52
N TYR A 292 -31.47 0.41 -12.24
CA TYR A 292 -30.19 0.89 -11.72
C TYR A 292 -30.26 2.39 -11.46
N GLY A 293 -29.73 2.83 -10.32
CA GLY A 293 -29.87 4.21 -9.86
C GLY A 293 -31.14 4.48 -9.03
N ASP A 294 -32.08 3.54 -8.91
CA ASP A 294 -33.23 3.74 -8.02
C ASP A 294 -32.76 3.86 -6.56
N CYS A 295 -33.10 4.97 -5.91
CA CYS A 295 -32.87 5.18 -4.49
C CYS A 295 -33.96 4.45 -3.67
N ILE A 296 -33.58 3.34 -3.04
CA ILE A 296 -34.46 2.44 -2.28
C ILE A 296 -34.53 2.77 -0.78
N LYS A 297 -33.56 3.53 -0.26
CA LYS A 297 -33.63 4.16 1.07
C LYS A 297 -33.27 5.63 0.89
N GLN A 298 -34.25 6.49 1.17
CA GLN A 298 -34.13 7.94 1.04
C GLN A 298 -33.51 8.54 2.31
N PRO A 299 -32.81 9.67 2.21
CA PRO A 299 -32.35 10.43 3.37
C PRO A 299 -33.53 11.04 4.14
N ASP A 300 -33.31 11.37 5.40
CA ASP A 300 -34.26 12.15 6.18
C ASP A 300 -34.45 13.54 5.57
N LYS A 301 -35.67 14.06 5.60
CA LYS A 301 -36.01 15.32 4.92
C LYS A 301 -35.28 16.54 5.47
N ILE A 302 -34.90 16.49 6.74
CA ILE A 302 -34.27 17.57 7.48
C ILE A 302 -33.18 16.95 8.33
N VAL A 303 -31.97 17.49 8.21
CA VAL A 303 -30.76 17.05 8.92
C VAL A 303 -30.02 18.25 9.47
N ASN A 304 -29.17 18.04 10.47
CA ASN A 304 -28.33 19.07 11.05
C ASN A 304 -26.86 18.86 10.66
N PRO A 305 -26.01 19.90 10.71
CA PRO A 305 -24.57 19.72 10.69
C PRO A 305 -24.11 18.72 11.76
N ASP A 306 -23.01 18.02 11.50
CA ASP A 306 -22.43 16.94 12.33
C ASP A 306 -23.27 15.64 12.39
N GLU A 307 -24.42 15.58 11.72
CA GLU A 307 -25.15 14.34 11.51
C GLU A 307 -24.66 13.57 10.28
N THR A 308 -24.87 12.25 10.25
CA THR A 308 -24.60 11.43 9.08
C THR A 308 -25.90 11.13 8.33
N VAL A 309 -25.97 11.56 7.07
CA VAL A 309 -27.05 11.20 6.16
C VAL A 309 -26.68 9.97 5.35
N SER A 310 -27.66 9.10 5.05
CA SER A 310 -27.47 7.84 4.30
C SER A 310 -28.54 7.69 3.23
N ALA A 311 -28.14 7.22 2.05
CA ALA A 311 -29.03 6.83 0.96
C ALA A 311 -28.57 5.51 0.35
N ILE A 312 -29.52 4.62 0.01
CA ILE A 312 -29.22 3.31 -0.60
C ILE A 312 -29.78 3.27 -2.01
N PHE A 313 -28.95 2.85 -2.97
CA PHE A 313 -29.26 2.78 -4.38
C PHE A 313 -29.12 1.37 -4.93
N VAL A 314 -29.97 1.00 -5.89
CA VAL A 314 -29.77 -0.18 -6.72
C VAL A 314 -28.55 0.06 -7.62
N SER A 315 -27.58 -0.86 -7.58
CA SER A 315 -26.27 -0.65 -8.20
C SER A 315 -25.79 -1.88 -8.97
N GLY A 316 -25.04 -1.65 -10.04
CA GLY A 316 -24.17 -2.67 -10.65
C GLY A 316 -22.89 -2.90 -9.83
N HIS A 317 -22.02 -3.83 -10.25
CA HIS A 317 -20.73 -4.04 -9.58
C HIS A 317 -19.72 -2.94 -9.95
N PRO A 318 -19.02 -2.29 -8.98
CA PRO A 318 -18.03 -1.25 -9.27
C PRO A 318 -16.88 -1.67 -10.19
N ARG A 319 -16.58 -2.98 -10.30
CA ARG A 319 -15.56 -3.52 -11.23
C ARG A 319 -15.96 -3.39 -12.70
N ASN A 320 -17.22 -3.01 -12.99
CA ASN A 320 -17.63 -2.76 -14.36
C ASN A 320 -16.92 -1.54 -14.94
N ASN A 321 -16.78 -0.47 -14.17
CA ASN A 321 -16.11 0.77 -14.56
C ASN A 321 -15.48 1.41 -13.32
N LEU A 322 -14.18 1.69 -13.37
CA LEU A 322 -13.43 2.26 -12.25
C LEU A 322 -13.74 3.75 -12.00
N MET A 323 -14.50 4.40 -12.89
CA MET A 323 -14.84 5.83 -12.81
C MET A 323 -13.61 6.74 -12.70
N THR A 324 -12.48 6.35 -13.31
CA THR A 324 -11.23 7.10 -13.24
C THR A 324 -11.39 8.52 -13.78
N GLY A 325 -11.01 9.52 -12.99
CA GLY A 325 -11.20 10.95 -13.31
C GLY A 325 -12.66 11.43 -13.21
N ARG A 326 -13.53 10.61 -12.60
CA ARG A 326 -14.95 10.88 -12.30
C ARG A 326 -15.21 10.39 -10.86
N THR A 327 -16.48 10.22 -10.49
CA THR A 327 -16.88 9.79 -9.16
C THR A 327 -18.06 8.81 -9.20
N PHE A 328 -18.15 7.91 -8.22
CA PHE A 328 -19.31 7.04 -7.99
C PHE A 328 -20.44 7.71 -7.21
N LEU A 329 -20.17 8.83 -6.53
CA LEU A 329 -21.15 9.55 -5.73
C LEU A 329 -20.92 11.05 -5.76
N THR A 330 -22.00 11.81 -5.62
CA THR A 330 -21.93 13.26 -5.39
C THR A 330 -22.86 13.63 -4.25
N VAL A 331 -22.46 14.65 -3.50
CA VAL A 331 -23.36 15.44 -2.68
C VAL A 331 -23.51 16.78 -3.39
N GLU A 332 -24.73 17.16 -3.70
CA GLU A 332 -25.01 18.36 -4.48
C GLU A 332 -25.92 19.30 -3.70
N ARG A 333 -25.60 20.59 -3.73
CA ARG A 333 -26.39 21.68 -3.15
C ARG A 333 -27.16 22.41 -4.24
N LEU A 334 -28.42 22.73 -3.96
CA LEU A 334 -29.24 23.54 -4.87
C LEU A 334 -28.98 25.03 -4.66
N GLU A 335 -28.47 25.70 -5.68
CA GLU A 335 -28.22 27.15 -5.71
C GLU A 335 -28.77 27.76 -7.00
N ASN A 336 -29.64 28.78 -6.91
CA ASN A 336 -30.21 29.45 -8.09
C ASN A 336 -30.77 28.48 -9.15
N ASN A 337 -31.51 27.45 -8.71
CA ASN A 337 -32.03 26.35 -9.55
C ASN A 337 -30.96 25.51 -10.28
N THR A 338 -29.71 25.57 -9.84
CA THR A 338 -28.59 24.79 -10.37
C THR A 338 -28.01 23.90 -9.27
N TRP A 339 -27.61 22.68 -9.63
CA TRP A 339 -26.95 21.75 -8.72
C TRP A 339 -25.44 22.01 -8.73
N ILE A 340 -24.90 22.29 -7.55
CA ILE A 340 -23.47 22.49 -7.33
C ILE A 340 -22.94 21.30 -6.54
N GLU A 341 -21.97 20.59 -7.09
CA GLU A 341 -21.25 19.52 -6.39
C GLU A 341 -20.47 20.13 -5.21
N VAL A 342 -20.71 19.60 -4.01
CA VAL A 342 -20.01 20.03 -2.78
C VAL A 342 -19.12 18.95 -2.19
N ALA A 343 -19.36 17.67 -2.53
CA ALA A 343 -18.51 16.56 -2.16
C ALA A 343 -18.68 15.39 -3.14
N THR A 344 -17.65 14.55 -3.21
CA THR A 344 -17.49 13.37 -4.09
C THR A 344 -17.01 12.17 -3.28
N ASP A 345 -16.80 11.02 -3.92
CA ASP A 345 -16.15 9.85 -3.30
C ASP A 345 -14.66 10.05 -2.96
N ALA A 346 -14.05 11.18 -3.32
CA ALA A 346 -12.69 11.55 -2.91
C ALA A 346 -12.65 12.29 -1.57
N ASP A 347 -13.78 12.86 -1.13
CA ASP A 347 -13.86 13.67 0.08
C ASP A 347 -14.02 12.80 1.34
N TRP A 348 -13.37 13.21 2.44
CA TRP A 348 -13.26 12.38 3.63
C TRP A 348 -14.61 12.13 4.31
N GLU A 349 -15.50 13.10 4.26
CA GLU A 349 -16.84 13.04 4.83
C GLU A 349 -17.79 12.08 4.11
N THR A 350 -17.45 11.62 2.90
CA THR A 350 -18.31 10.68 2.16
C THR A 350 -17.78 9.25 2.28
N LYS A 351 -18.69 8.28 2.21
CA LYS A 351 -18.35 6.85 2.13
C LYS A 351 -19.31 6.14 1.19
N LEU A 352 -18.78 5.12 0.51
CA LEU A 352 -19.54 4.26 -0.40
C LEU A 352 -19.34 2.80 0.00
N TYR A 353 -20.44 2.12 0.32
CA TYR A 353 -20.45 0.71 0.70
C TYR A 353 -21.23 -0.09 -0.34
N TRP A 354 -20.51 -0.81 -1.20
CA TRP A 354 -21.12 -1.73 -2.15
C TRP A 354 -21.38 -3.10 -1.50
N VAL A 355 -22.59 -3.63 -1.68
CA VAL A 355 -22.99 -4.93 -1.14
C VAL A 355 -23.69 -5.76 -2.21
N ARG A 356 -23.25 -7.02 -2.36
CA ARG A 356 -23.94 -8.04 -3.15
C ARG A 356 -25.16 -8.54 -2.38
N THR A 357 -26.36 -8.31 -2.89
CA THR A 357 -27.62 -8.74 -2.24
C THR A 357 -28.04 -10.16 -2.64
N SER A 358 -27.71 -10.59 -3.86
CA SER A 358 -27.87 -12.00 -4.27
C SER A 358 -26.86 -12.35 -5.36
N VAL A 359 -26.04 -13.37 -5.10
CA VAL A 359 -25.06 -13.89 -6.07
C VAL A 359 -25.77 -14.54 -7.25
N VAL A 360 -26.79 -15.37 -6.98
CA VAL A 360 -27.52 -16.12 -8.00
C VAL A 360 -28.34 -15.21 -8.92
N LEU A 361 -28.87 -14.11 -8.39
CA LEU A 361 -29.66 -13.17 -9.19
C LEU A 361 -28.82 -12.02 -9.76
N GLY A 362 -27.54 -11.89 -9.37
CA GLY A 362 -26.70 -10.76 -9.77
C GLY A 362 -27.18 -9.40 -9.24
N THR A 363 -27.97 -9.36 -8.16
CA THR A 363 -28.46 -8.08 -7.60
C THR A 363 -27.44 -7.49 -6.62
N SER A 364 -27.30 -6.17 -6.62
CA SER A 364 -26.46 -5.45 -5.66
C SER A 364 -27.02 -4.07 -5.35
N GLN A 365 -26.55 -3.50 -4.25
CA GLN A 365 -26.88 -2.15 -3.84
C GLN A 365 -25.64 -1.43 -3.33
N VAL A 366 -25.71 -0.11 -3.29
CA VAL A 366 -24.71 0.75 -2.69
C VAL A 366 -25.37 1.58 -1.61
N GLU A 367 -24.79 1.63 -0.43
CA GLU A 367 -25.09 2.64 0.58
C GLU A 367 -24.06 3.78 0.47
N ILE A 368 -24.54 4.99 0.28
CA ILE A 368 -23.74 6.21 0.34
C ILE A 368 -24.05 6.89 1.65
N THR A 369 -23.00 7.28 2.38
CA THR A 369 -23.13 8.12 3.58
C THR A 369 -22.37 9.42 3.41
N TRP A 370 -22.90 10.49 3.99
CA TRP A 370 -22.24 11.78 4.08
C TRP A 370 -22.32 12.28 5.53
N GLU A 371 -21.16 12.41 6.18
CA GLU A 371 -21.01 13.03 7.49
C GLU A 371 -20.96 14.55 7.29
N ILE A 372 -22.05 15.24 7.60
CA ILE A 372 -22.24 16.64 7.21
C ILE A 372 -21.23 17.51 7.98
N PRO A 373 -20.26 18.18 7.31
CA PRO A 373 -19.30 19.02 8.00
C PRO A 373 -19.99 20.13 8.82
N SER A 374 -19.44 20.46 9.98
CA SER A 374 -19.99 21.48 10.90
C SER A 374 -20.22 22.86 10.25
N ASP A 375 -19.41 23.22 9.24
CA ASP A 375 -19.46 24.48 8.50
C ASP A 375 -20.31 24.42 7.22
N THR A 376 -21.06 23.33 7.03
CA THR A 376 -21.96 23.16 5.89
C THR A 376 -23.00 24.28 5.85
N LYS A 377 -23.09 24.95 4.70
CA LYS A 377 -24.08 26.01 4.49
C LYS A 377 -25.50 25.44 4.55
N PRO A 378 -26.45 26.11 5.21
CA PRO A 378 -27.84 25.67 5.17
C PRO A 378 -28.39 25.70 3.75
N GLY A 379 -29.27 24.76 3.42
CA GLY A 379 -29.86 24.67 2.08
C GLY A 379 -30.44 23.31 1.75
N LYS A 380 -30.85 23.15 0.48
CA LYS A 380 -31.37 21.89 -0.05
C LYS A 380 -30.26 21.12 -0.74
N TYR A 381 -30.20 19.83 -0.44
CA TYR A 381 -29.18 18.92 -0.91
C TYR A 381 -29.80 17.66 -1.51
N ARG A 382 -29.02 16.95 -2.32
CA ARG A 382 -29.31 15.58 -2.78
C ARG A 382 -28.02 14.77 -2.86
N ILE A 383 -28.16 13.45 -2.79
CA ILE A 383 -27.08 12.50 -3.05
C ILE A 383 -27.28 11.93 -4.45
N GLY A 384 -26.26 12.05 -5.30
CA GLY A 384 -26.19 11.39 -6.60
C GLY A 384 -25.35 10.11 -6.52
N HIS A 385 -25.73 9.09 -7.28
CA HIS A 385 -24.99 7.86 -7.46
C HIS A 385 -24.81 7.56 -8.95
N TYR A 386 -23.58 7.23 -9.33
CA TYR A 386 -23.19 6.92 -10.70
C TYR A 386 -22.51 5.55 -10.75
N GLY A 387 -22.72 4.82 -11.84
CA GLY A 387 -22.04 3.55 -12.01
C GLY A 387 -22.23 2.92 -13.37
N SER A 388 -21.86 1.66 -13.48
CA SER A 388 -22.12 0.85 -14.67
C SER A 388 -22.57 -0.55 -14.28
N TYR A 389 -23.49 -1.11 -15.06
CA TYR A 389 -23.94 -2.49 -14.90
C TYR A 389 -23.51 -3.35 -16.09
N GLN A 390 -23.30 -4.64 -15.86
CA GLN A 390 -23.01 -5.60 -16.92
C GLN A 390 -24.29 -6.36 -17.30
N TYR A 391 -24.71 -6.23 -18.56
CA TYR A 391 -25.90 -6.91 -19.06
C TYR A 391 -25.63 -8.40 -19.31
N ILE A 392 -26.64 -9.26 -19.09
CA ILE A 392 -26.48 -10.72 -19.16
C ILE A 392 -26.07 -11.22 -20.55
N PHE A 393 -26.43 -10.51 -21.62
CA PHE A 393 -26.03 -10.83 -23.00
C PHE A 393 -24.78 -10.06 -23.46
N GLY A 394 -24.07 -9.42 -22.52
CA GLY A 394 -22.86 -8.66 -22.78
C GLY A 394 -23.09 -7.15 -22.89
N GLY A 395 -22.00 -6.41 -22.77
CA GLY A 395 -22.00 -4.95 -22.72
C GLY A 395 -22.06 -4.40 -21.29
N LYS A 396 -21.45 -3.23 -21.11
CA LYS A 396 -21.47 -2.46 -19.87
C LYS A 396 -22.13 -1.11 -20.15
N TYR A 397 -23.12 -0.76 -19.34
CA TYR A 397 -23.94 0.43 -19.57
C TYR A 397 -23.92 1.34 -18.35
N PRO A 398 -23.76 2.65 -18.53
CA PRO A 398 -23.79 3.60 -17.43
C PRO A 398 -25.21 3.79 -16.90
N TYR A 399 -25.31 4.21 -15.64
CA TYR A 399 -26.54 4.70 -15.04
C TYR A 399 -26.22 5.81 -14.03
N GLU A 400 -27.23 6.59 -13.72
CA GLU A 400 -27.21 7.58 -12.66
C GLU A 400 -28.51 7.53 -11.86
N GLY A 401 -28.46 7.98 -10.62
CA GLY A 401 -29.59 7.98 -9.71
C GLY A 401 -29.43 9.07 -8.67
N PHE A 402 -30.56 9.66 -8.26
CA PHE A 402 -30.56 10.73 -7.27
C PHE A 402 -31.51 10.39 -6.12
N SER A 403 -31.12 10.76 -4.90
CA SER A 403 -32.04 10.77 -3.78
C SER A 403 -33.09 11.86 -3.93
N ASN A 404 -34.12 11.79 -3.09
CA ASN A 404 -34.98 12.92 -2.81
C ASN A 404 -34.17 14.06 -2.19
N LEU A 405 -34.76 15.26 -2.25
CA LEU A 405 -34.24 16.44 -1.61
C LEU A 405 -34.32 16.31 -0.09
N PHE A 406 -33.26 16.77 0.58
CA PHE A 406 -33.23 16.97 2.02
C PHE A 406 -32.67 18.36 2.35
N GLU A 407 -33.02 18.88 3.52
CA GLU A 407 -32.62 20.22 3.96
C GLU A 407 -31.61 20.11 5.11
N VAL A 408 -30.44 20.74 4.93
CA VAL A 408 -29.45 20.94 5.99
C VAL A 408 -29.79 22.24 6.72
N LYS A 409 -30.02 22.16 8.02
CA LYS A 409 -30.33 23.33 8.87
C LYS A 409 -29.10 24.19 9.13
N SER A 410 -29.35 25.45 9.49
CA SER A 410 -28.31 26.30 10.06
C SER A 410 -27.88 25.73 11.41
N GLN A 411 -26.59 25.76 11.71
CA GLN A 411 -26.08 25.47 13.06
C GLN A 411 -26.86 26.36 14.05
N GLY A 412 -27.63 25.75 14.95
CA GLY A 412 -28.37 26.50 15.96
C GLY A 412 -27.35 27.22 16.84
N SER A 413 -27.43 28.54 16.93
CA SER A 413 -26.84 29.25 18.07
C SER A 413 -27.48 28.66 19.32
N ALA A 414 -26.70 27.93 20.12
CA ALA A 414 -27.12 27.36 21.39
C ALA A 414 -27.78 28.40 22.30
#